data_AF-U7K7J6-F1
#
_entry.id   AF-U7K7J6-F1
#
_cell.length_a   1.000
_cell.length_b   1.000
_cell.length_c   1.000
_cell.angle_alpha   90.00
_cell.angle_beta   90.00
_cell.angle_gamma   90.00
#
_symmetry.space_group_name_H-M   'P 1'
#
loop_
_entity.id
_entity.type
_entity.pdbx_description
1 polymer ?
#
loop_
_entity_poly.entity_id
_entity_poly.type
_entity_poly.pdbx_seq_one_letter_code
_entity_poly.pdbx_strand_id
1 'polypeptide(L)'
;MSYTKRTLWIHLGLFLLAFLAFILPVVVGTAALLPLWLSGGVSIILAAGALIDAAFKFFAPASPRSLKLLSGIAGIVLLVGWGIWIYIYGNMAAVGTGTYRIGNFLLSVGCVLNLFIIAISVLDIRRLARQ
;
A
#
# COMPACT_ATOMS: atom_id res chain seq x y z
N MET A 1 14.48 -0.01 15.51
CA MET A 1 13.01 -0.21 15.42
C MET A 1 12.70 -1.64 15.01
N SER A 2 11.75 -2.33 15.66
CA SER A 2 11.38 -3.71 15.30
C SER A 2 10.76 -3.79 13.90
N TYR A 3 10.82 -4.97 13.26
CA TYR A 3 10.20 -5.20 11.95
C TYR A 3 8.72 -4.82 11.96
N THR A 4 7.94 -5.34 12.91
CA THR A 4 6.50 -5.09 13.04
C THR A 4 6.18 -3.60 13.14
N LYS A 5 6.95 -2.83 13.93
CA LYS A 5 6.77 -1.38 14.04
C LYS A 5 7.08 -0.67 12.71
N ARG A 6 8.12 -1.10 11.99
CA ARG A 6 8.45 -0.52 10.67
C ARG A 6 7.40 -0.82 9.63
N THR A 7 6.94 -2.06 9.56
CA THR A 7 5.84 -2.48 8.70
C THR A 7 4.57 -1.66 9.01
N LEU A 8 4.23 -1.47 10.29
CA LEU A 8 3.09 -0.63 10.68
C LEU A 8 3.15 0.77 10.07
N TRP A 9 4.26 1.49 10.28
CA TRP A 9 4.38 2.86 9.82
C TRP A 9 4.42 2.98 8.29
N ILE A 10 5.12 2.07 7.61
CA ILE A 10 5.16 2.06 6.14
C ILE A 10 3.76 1.81 5.57
N HIS A 11 3.06 0.78 6.05
CA HIS A 11 1.73 0.44 5.53
C HIS A 11 0.65 1.44 5.95
N LEU A 12 0.80 2.13 7.09
CA LEU A 12 -0.03 3.28 7.44
C LEU A 12 0.16 4.43 6.45
N GLY A 13 1.40 4.77 6.11
CA GLY A 13 1.70 5.78 5.09
C GLY A 13 1.12 5.41 3.72
N LEU A 14 1.35 4.16 3.27
CA LEU A 14 0.79 3.63 2.03
C LEU A 14 -0.75 3.65 2.02
N PHE A 15 -1.37 3.30 3.14
CA PHE A 15 -2.82 3.37 3.29
C PHE A 15 -3.32 4.80 3.15
N LEU A 16 -2.75 5.75 3.90
CA LEU A 16 -3.19 7.14 3.86
C LEU A 16 -3.01 7.76 2.47
N LEU A 17 -1.90 7.49 1.79
CA LEU A 17 -1.65 7.99 0.44
C LEU A 17 -2.68 7.46 -0.56
N ALA A 18 -2.94 6.15 -0.58
CA ALA A 18 -3.93 5.56 -1.47
C ALA A 18 -5.38 5.90 -1.07
N PHE A 19 -5.67 5.97 0.22
CA PHE A 19 -7.02 6.28 0.70
C PHE A 19 -7.41 7.73 0.41
N LEU A 20 -6.56 8.69 0.77
CA LEU A 20 -6.85 10.11 0.60
C LEU A 20 -6.78 10.56 -0.87
N ALA A 21 -5.83 10.03 -1.63
CA ALA A 21 -5.68 10.42 -3.04
C ALA A 21 -6.69 9.72 -3.96
N PHE A 22 -7.19 8.53 -3.58
CA PHE A 22 -7.99 7.70 -4.47
C PHE A 22 -9.30 7.21 -3.84
N ILE A 23 -9.27 6.38 -2.79
CA ILE A 23 -10.48 5.69 -2.31
C ILE A 23 -11.53 6.66 -1.77
N LEU A 24 -11.16 7.57 -0.86
CA LEU A 24 -12.09 8.51 -0.26
C LEU A 24 -12.72 9.44 -1.31
N PRO A 25 -11.96 10.05 -2.23
CA PRO A 25 -12.53 10.79 -3.37
C PRO A 25 -13.54 9.99 -4.20
N VAL A 26 -13.22 8.74 -4.53
CA VAL A 26 -14.10 7.88 -5.35
C VAL A 26 -15.41 7.58 -4.62
N VAL A 27 -15.36 7.32 -3.31
CA VAL A 27 -16.54 6.99 -2.51
C VAL A 27 -17.43 8.23 -2.28
N VAL A 28 -16.83 9.39 -2.03
CA VAL A 28 -17.55 10.63 -1.70
C VAL A 28 -17.93 11.43 -2.95
N GLY A 29 -17.41 11.06 -4.13
CA GLY A 29 -17.65 11.76 -5.38
C GLY A 29 -16.92 13.11 -5.47
N THR A 30 -15.74 13.22 -4.86
CA THR A 30 -14.93 14.45 -4.85
C THR A 30 -13.70 14.32 -5.75
N ALA A 31 -13.04 15.45 -6.00
CA ALA A 31 -11.69 15.44 -6.55
C ALA A 31 -10.69 14.79 -5.56
N ALA A 32 -9.55 14.34 -6.08
CA ALA A 32 -8.45 13.81 -5.27
C ALA A 32 -8.02 14.83 -4.21
N LEU A 33 -7.91 14.40 -2.95
CA LEU A 33 -7.52 15.28 -1.84
C LEU A 33 -6.02 15.57 -1.81
N LEU A 34 -5.24 14.80 -2.57
CA LEU A 34 -3.80 14.95 -2.72
C LEU A 34 -3.44 14.91 -4.20
N PRO A 35 -2.37 15.61 -4.63
CA PRO A 35 -1.90 15.53 -6.02
C PRO A 35 -1.51 14.09 -6.39
N LEU A 36 -2.14 13.54 -7.44
CA LEU A 36 -1.95 12.13 -7.83
C LEU A 36 -0.50 11.78 -8.15
N TRP A 37 0.24 12.68 -8.78
CA TRP A 37 1.66 12.49 -9.09
C TRP A 37 2.51 12.38 -7.82
N LEU A 38 2.19 13.17 -6.80
CA LEU A 38 2.91 13.19 -5.53
C LEU A 38 2.56 11.94 -4.71
N SER A 39 1.27 11.66 -4.54
CA SER A 39 0.80 10.48 -3.83
C SER A 39 1.27 9.19 -4.47
N GLY A 40 1.22 9.10 -5.81
CA GLY A 40 1.73 7.97 -6.55
C GLY A 40 3.24 7.82 -6.45
N GLY A 41 4.00 8.90 -6.66
CA GLY A 41 5.46 8.89 -6.55
C GLY A 41 5.95 8.45 -5.17
N VAL A 42 5.40 9.04 -4.10
CA VAL A 42 5.75 8.67 -2.73
C VAL A 42 5.32 7.23 -2.42
N SER A 43 4.12 6.82 -2.86
CA SER A 43 3.63 5.46 -2.64
C SER A 43 4.53 4.43 -3.33
N ILE A 44 5.02 4.70 -4.53
CA ILE A 44 5.94 3.82 -5.24
C ILE A 44 7.24 3.61 -4.45
N ILE A 45 7.84 4.70 -3.94
CA ILE A 45 9.07 4.62 -3.15
C ILE A 45 8.84 3.80 -1.87
N LEU A 46 7.75 4.08 -1.15
CA LEU A 46 7.40 3.35 0.07
C LEU A 46 7.06 1.88 -0.20
N ALA A 47 6.37 1.58 -1.29
CA ALA A 47 5.99 0.22 -1.67
C ALA A 47 7.20 -0.60 -2.11
N ALA A 48 8.15 0.01 -2.83
CA ALA A 48 9.46 -0.61 -3.12
C ALA A 48 10.23 -0.89 -1.83
N GLY A 49 10.27 0.06 -0.90
CA GLY A 49 10.87 -0.12 0.42
C GLY A 49 10.22 -1.27 1.21
N ALA A 50 8.90 -1.36 1.22
CA ALA A 50 8.15 -2.45 1.86
C ALA A 50 8.49 -3.81 1.24
N LEU A 51 8.51 -3.90 -0.10
CA LEU A 51 8.84 -5.11 -0.84
C LEU A 51 10.26 -5.59 -0.55
N ILE A 52 11.24 -4.67 -0.61
CA ILE A 52 12.64 -4.96 -0.31
C ILE A 52 12.79 -5.43 1.15
N ASP A 53 12.17 -4.73 2.10
CA ASP A 53 12.23 -5.09 3.52
C ASP A 53 11.61 -6.47 3.79
N ALA A 54 10.49 -6.78 3.14
CA ALA A 54 9.84 -8.08 3.19
C ALA A 54 10.70 -9.20 2.59
N ALA A 55 11.30 -8.97 1.42
CA ALA A 55 12.16 -9.94 0.74
C ALA A 55 13.40 -10.29 1.57
N PHE A 56 14.15 -9.28 2.04
CA PHE A 56 15.36 -9.51 2.84
C PHE A 56 15.08 -10.20 4.17
N LYS A 57 13.90 -9.96 4.76
CA LYS A 57 13.55 -10.52 6.07
C LYS A 57 12.68 -11.76 5.98
N PHE A 58 12.36 -12.26 4.78
CA PHE A 58 11.40 -13.34 4.59
C PHE A 58 11.70 -14.54 5.49
N PHE A 59 12.95 -14.99 5.50
CA PHE A 59 13.41 -16.13 6.30
C PHE A 59 13.87 -15.80 7.73
N ALA A 60 13.87 -14.52 8.14
CA ALA A 60 14.31 -14.14 9.48
C ALA A 60 13.35 -14.68 10.57
N PRO A 61 13.84 -15.23 11.70
CA PRO A 61 12.97 -15.81 12.73
C PRO A 61 12.20 -14.76 13.56
N ALA A 62 12.62 -13.49 13.53
CA ALA A 62 12.21 -12.46 14.49
C ALA A 62 10.82 -11.82 14.25
N SER A 63 10.07 -12.21 13.21
CA SER A 63 8.73 -11.62 12.97
C SER A 63 7.80 -12.57 12.20
N PRO A 64 6.47 -12.39 12.29
CA PRO A 64 5.50 -13.29 11.68
C PRO A 64 5.73 -13.44 10.17
N ARG A 65 5.87 -14.67 9.67
CA ARG A 65 6.07 -14.94 8.24
C ARG A 65 4.90 -14.43 7.38
N SER A 66 3.68 -14.53 7.90
CA SER A 66 2.47 -14.00 7.25
C SER A 66 2.53 -12.48 7.03
N LEU A 67 3.06 -11.73 8.00
CA LEU A 67 3.20 -10.28 7.90
C LEU A 67 4.17 -9.88 6.78
N LYS A 68 5.26 -10.63 6.60
CA LYS A 68 6.24 -10.40 5.53
C LYS A 68 5.67 -10.72 4.15
N LEU A 69 4.98 -11.85 4.04
CA LEU A 69 4.33 -12.26 2.80
C LEU A 69 3.28 -11.22 2.38
N LEU A 70 2.40 -10.83 3.30
CA LEU A 70 1.39 -9.81 3.04
C LEU A 70 2.02 -8.45 2.70
N SER A 71 3.06 -8.05 3.42
CA SER A 71 3.80 -6.81 3.15
C SER A 71 4.40 -6.79 1.74
N GLY A 72 5.01 -7.89 1.30
CA GLY A 72 5.54 -8.03 -0.06
C GLY A 72 4.43 -7.97 -1.12
N ILE A 73 3.33 -8.71 -0.95
CA ILE A 73 2.19 -8.71 -1.88
C ILE A 73 1.58 -7.31 -1.98
N ALA A 74 1.35 -6.64 -0.84
CA ALA A 74 0.82 -5.28 -0.82
C ALA A 74 1.75 -4.28 -1.52
N GLY A 75 3.07 -4.43 -1.33
CA GLY A 75 4.07 -3.64 -2.05
C GLY A 75 3.96 -3.80 -3.56
N ILE A 76 3.90 -5.04 -4.06
CA ILE A 76 3.75 -5.31 -5.50
C ILE A 76 2.43 -4.74 -6.04
N VAL A 77 1.32 -4.99 -5.36
CA VAL A 77 0.00 -4.50 -5.77
C VAL A 77 -0.03 -2.98 -5.89
N LEU A 78 0.57 -2.25 -4.93
CA LEU A 78 0.62 -0.80 -4.95
C LEU A 78 1.61 -0.25 -5.98
N LEU A 79 2.75 -0.91 -6.20
CA LEU A 79 3.69 -0.54 -7.27
C LEU A 79 3.00 -0.59 -8.63
N VAL A 80 2.32 -1.69 -8.94
CA VAL A 80 1.62 -1.87 -10.21
C VAL A 80 0.42 -0.93 -10.30
N GLY A 81 -0.40 -0.83 -9.24
CA GLY A 81 -1.58 0.02 -9.21
C GLY A 81 -1.25 1.50 -9.44
N TRP A 82 -0.24 2.03 -8.74
CA TRP A 82 0.21 3.41 -8.93
C TRP A 82 0.93 3.62 -10.25
N GLY A 83 1.70 2.65 -10.74
CA GLY A 83 2.31 2.73 -12.07
C GLY A 83 1.26 2.89 -13.18
N ILE A 84 0.18 2.11 -13.12
CA ILE A 84 -0.96 2.23 -14.04
C ILE A 84 -1.64 3.59 -13.88
N TRP A 85 -1.85 4.06 -12.65
CA TRP A 85 -2.53 5.33 -12.41
C TRP A 85 -1.74 6.56 -12.87
N ILE A 86 -0.43 6.55 -12.68
CA ILE A 86 0.46 7.60 -13.22
C ILE A 86 0.43 7.59 -14.75
N TYR A 87 0.43 6.41 -15.37
CA TYR A 87 0.27 6.28 -16.83
C TYR A 87 -1.07 6.87 -17.30
N ILE A 88 -2.19 6.54 -16.64
CA ILE A 88 -3.52 7.08 -16.98
C ILE A 88 -3.56 8.61 -16.82
N TYR A 89 -2.94 9.14 -15.76
CA TYR A 89 -2.88 10.59 -15.54
C TYR A 89 -2.18 11.32 -16.69
N GLY A 90 -1.14 10.70 -17.28
CA GLY A 90 -0.47 11.21 -18.47
C GLY A 90 -1.18 10.89 -19.80
N ASN A 91 -2.23 10.06 -19.78
CA ASN A 91 -2.92 9.58 -20.97
C ASN A 91 -4.44 9.42 -20.74
N MET A 92 -5.18 10.52 -20.91
CA MET A 92 -6.63 10.57 -20.67
C MET A 92 -7.44 9.62 -21.58
N ALA A 93 -6.89 9.15 -22.70
CA ALA A 93 -7.53 8.14 -23.55
C ALA A 93 -7.66 6.77 -22.86
N ALA A 94 -6.88 6.52 -21.80
CA ALA A 94 -6.97 5.28 -21.02
C ALA A 94 -8.13 5.28 -20.00
N VAL A 95 -8.79 6.42 -19.78
CA VAL A 95 -9.93 6.52 -18.85
C VAL A 95 -11.12 5.69 -19.37
N GLY A 96 -11.75 4.92 -18.49
CA GLY A 96 -12.89 4.05 -18.84
C GLY A 96 -12.52 2.71 -19.52
N THR A 97 -11.25 2.50 -19.84
CA THR A 97 -10.76 1.25 -20.45
C THR A 97 -10.53 0.13 -19.43
N GLY A 98 -10.14 -1.06 -19.91
CA GLY A 98 -9.70 -2.16 -19.03
C GLY A 98 -8.54 -1.76 -18.12
N THR A 99 -7.59 -0.97 -18.62
CA THR A 99 -6.44 -0.46 -17.84
C THR A 99 -6.89 0.38 -16.65
N TYR A 100 -7.89 1.24 -16.84
CA TYR A 100 -8.50 2.02 -15.77
C TYR A 100 -9.12 1.13 -14.69
N ARG A 101 -9.87 0.09 -15.09
CA ARG A 101 -10.50 -0.86 -14.15
C ARG A 101 -9.44 -1.65 -13.36
N ILE A 102 -8.37 -2.09 -14.01
CA ILE A 102 -7.26 -2.81 -13.36
C ILE A 102 -6.55 -1.90 -12.35
N GLY A 103 -6.23 -0.66 -12.72
CA GLY A 103 -5.61 0.31 -11.82
C GLY A 103 -6.46 0.55 -10.56
N ASN A 104 -7.76 0.76 -10.74
CA ASN A 104 -8.71 0.94 -9.63
C ASN A 104 -8.78 -0.28 -8.72
N PHE A 105 -8.86 -1.47 -9.32
CA PHE A 105 -8.89 -2.71 -8.57
C PHE A 105 -7.62 -2.88 -7.73
N LEU A 106 -6.44 -2.67 -8.32
CA LEU A 106 -5.17 -2.81 -7.62
C LEU A 106 -5.01 -1.79 -6.49
N LEU A 107 -5.36 -0.52 -6.69
CA LEU A 107 -5.33 0.47 -5.60
C LEU A 107 -6.31 0.13 -4.47
N SER A 108 -7.49 -0.41 -4.81
CA SER A 108 -8.49 -0.85 -3.82
C SER A 108 -8.00 -2.05 -3.02
N VAL A 109 -7.46 -3.07 -3.69
CA VAL A 109 -6.85 -4.25 -3.05
C VAL A 109 -5.66 -3.83 -2.18
N GLY A 110 -4.81 -2.93 -2.68
CA GLY A 110 -3.68 -2.38 -1.92
C GLY A 110 -4.12 -1.70 -0.62
N CYS A 111 -5.20 -0.91 -0.64
CA CYS A 111 -5.77 -0.32 0.56
C CYS A 111 -6.25 -1.37 1.57
N VAL A 112 -6.98 -2.39 1.11
CA VAL A 112 -7.47 -3.48 1.97
C VAL A 112 -6.29 -4.26 2.58
N LEU A 113 -5.28 -4.61 1.79
CA LEU A 113 -4.09 -5.30 2.27
C LEU A 113 -3.34 -4.46 3.32
N ASN A 114 -3.18 -3.15 3.09
CA ASN A 114 -2.57 -2.27 4.08
C ASN A 114 -3.34 -2.26 5.40
N LEU A 115 -4.68 -2.23 5.38
CA LEU A 115 -5.50 -2.30 6.60
C LEU A 115 -5.26 -3.59 7.37
N PHE A 116 -5.23 -4.75 6.69
CA PHE A 116 -4.93 -6.02 7.34
C PHE A 116 -3.53 -6.04 7.95
N ILE A 117 -2.53 -5.52 7.22
CA ILE A 117 -1.15 -5.45 7.69
C ILE A 117 -1.03 -4.54 8.93
N ILE A 118 -1.69 -3.38 8.91
CA ILE A 118 -1.78 -2.46 10.05
C ILE A 118 -2.41 -3.18 11.25
N ALA A 119 -3.55 -3.84 11.06
CA ALA A 119 -4.24 -4.56 12.13
C ALA A 119 -3.37 -5.66 12.75
N ILE A 120 -2.75 -6.52 11.92
CA ILE A 120 -1.84 -7.57 12.36
C ILE A 120 -0.65 -6.97 13.13
N SER A 121 -0.04 -5.91 12.60
CA SER A 121 1.08 -5.24 13.27
C SER A 121 0.71 -4.68 14.64
N VAL A 122 -0.48 -4.06 14.78
CA VAL A 122 -0.96 -3.54 16.07
C VAL A 122 -1.19 -4.68 17.06
N LEU A 123 -1.80 -5.78 16.62
CA LEU A 123 -2.03 -6.95 17.47
C LEU A 123 -0.72 -7.60 17.93
N ASP A 124 0.26 -7.74 17.04
CA ASP A 124 1.58 -8.30 17.34
C ASP A 124 2.36 -7.40 18.32
N ILE A 125 2.35 -6.08 18.13
CA ILE A 125 2.96 -5.13 19.08
C ILE A 125 2.32 -5.24 20.46
N ARG A 126 0.98 -5.33 20.53
CA ARG A 126 0.27 -5.47 21.81
C ARG A 126 0.58 -6.80 22.49
N ARG A 127 0.71 -7.89 21.73
CA ARG A 127 1.11 -9.20 22.25
C ARG A 127 2.49 -9.13 22.89
N LEU A 128 3.47 -8.55 22.19
CA LEU A 128 4.85 -8.44 22.67
C LEU A 128 4.98 -7.52 23.90
N ALA A 129 4.11 -6.52 24.06
CA ALA A 129 4.13 -5.63 25.23
C ALA A 129 3.52 -6.27 26.50
N ARG A 130 2.82 -7.40 26.38
CA ARG A 130 2.23 -8.15 27.49
C ARG A 130 3.09 -9.33 27.95
N GLN A 131 4.19 -9.60 27.26
CA GLN A 131 5.20 -10.61 27.60
C GLN A 131 6.34 -9.94 28.36
#